data_AF-A0A962NAP1-F1
#
_entry.id   AF-A0A962NAP1-F1
#
_cell.length_a   1.000
_cell.length_b   1.000
_cell.length_c   1.000
_cell.angle_alpha   90.00
_cell.angle_beta   90.00
_cell.angle_gamma   90.00
#
_symmetry.space_group_name_H-M   'P 1'
#
loop_
_entity.id
_entity.type
_entity.pdbx_description
1 polymer ?
#
loop_
_entity_poly.entity_id
_entity_poly.type
_entity_poly.pdbx_seq_one_letter_code
_entity_poly.pdbx_strand_id
1 'polypeptide(L)' 'IELELVDGPLNRLSGSWGFRALGDGCKVALDLNFDYRAGLLDGAFRLGFERLANQLVDDFVRVARRVD' A
#
# COMPACT_ATOMS: atom_id res chain seq x y z
N ILE A 1 4.21 4.91 9.81
CA ILE A 1 3.58 6.10 9.18
C ILE A 1 2.21 5.63 8.75
N GLU A 2 1.15 6.27 9.24
CA GLU A 2 -0.21 5.78 9.01
C GLU A 2 -0.80 6.34 7.71
N LEU A 3 -1.65 5.54 7.07
CA LEU A 3 -2.49 5.92 5.95
C LEU A 3 -3.95 5.78 6.34
N GLU A 4 -4.78 6.71 5.87
CA GLU A 4 -6.22 6.68 6.04
C GLU A 4 -6.90 7.04 4.72
N LEU A 5 -8.13 6.55 4.54
CA LEU A 5 -8.97 6.91 3.41
C LEU A 5 -9.33 8.39 3.48
N VAL A 6 -8.94 9.16 2.46
CA VAL A 6 -9.39 10.55 2.30
C VAL A 6 -10.65 10.62 1.46
N ASP A 7 -10.63 9.99 0.29
CA ASP A 7 -11.76 9.92 -0.64
C ASP A 7 -11.64 8.65 -1.50
N GLY A 8 -12.76 8.24 -2.10
CA GLY A 8 -12.80 7.16 -3.09
C GLY A 8 -13.91 6.15 -2.88
N PRO A 9 -13.92 5.10 -3.73
CA PRO A 9 -15.00 4.11 -3.75
C PRO A 9 -14.93 3.09 -2.60
N LEU A 10 -13.90 3.17 -1.75
CA LEU A 10 -13.75 2.31 -0.58
C LEU A 10 -14.69 2.77 0.54
N ASN A 11 -15.10 1.83 1.39
CA ASN A 11 -15.80 2.13 2.63
C ASN A 11 -14.80 2.52 3.71
N ARG A 12 -13.69 1.79 3.78
CA ARG A 12 -12.54 2.04 4.65
C ARG A 12 -11.28 1.69 3.91
N LEU A 13 -10.25 2.47 4.19
CA LEU A 13 -8.87 2.14 3.94
C LEU A 13 -8.07 2.66 5.13
N SER A 14 -7.29 1.78 5.72
CA SER A 14 -6.25 2.13 6.66
C SER A 14 -4.98 1.39 6.27
N GLY A 15 -3.84 1.93 6.64
CA GLY A 15 -2.58 1.24 6.40
C GLY A 15 -1.45 1.81 7.21
N SER A 16 -0.33 1.11 7.19
CA SER A 16 0.87 1.58 7.86
C SER A 16 2.11 1.22 7.05
N TRP A 17 3.00 2.19 6.90
CA TRP A 17 4.37 1.93 6.45
C TRP A 17 5.24 1.54 7.63
N GLY A 18 5.90 0.39 7.48
CA GLY A 18 6.90 -0.14 8.37
C GLY A 18 8.30 -0.08 7.76
N PHE A 19 9.27 0.35 8.57
CA PHE A 19 10.68 0.44 8.19
C PHE A 19 11.50 -0.29 9.24
N ARG A 20 12.27 -1.29 8.81
CA ARG A 20 13.13 -2.06 9.69
C ARG A 20 14.55 -2.06 9.15
N ALA A 21 15.48 -1.52 9.93
CA ALA A 21 16.91 -1.59 9.61
C ALA A 21 17.40 -3.04 9.52
N LEU A 22 18.21 -3.32 8.51
CA LEU A 22 18.85 -4.60 8.22
C LEU A 22 20.34 -4.35 7.92
N GLY A 23 21.14 -4.05 8.94
CA GLY A 23 22.56 -3.79 8.74
C GLY A 23 22.80 -2.58 7.84
N ASP A 24 23.29 -2.82 6.63
CA ASP A 24 23.54 -1.83 5.57
C ASP A 24 22.30 -1.49 4.73
N GLY A 25 21.16 -2.12 5.00
CA GLY A 25 19.90 -1.88 4.30
C GLY A 25 18.72 -1.59 5.21
N CYS A 26 17.55 -1.42 4.59
CA CYS A 26 16.27 -1.28 5.27
C CYS A 26 15.22 -2.15 4.57
N LYS A 27 14.48 -2.94 5.34
CA LYS A 27 13.23 -3.54 4.89
C LYS A 27 12.12 -2.52 4.97
N VAL A 28 11.45 -2.29 3.86
CA VAL A 28 10.21 -1.50 3.78
C VAL A 28 9.04 -2.46 3.68
N ALA A 29 7.97 -2.19 4.43
CA ALA A 29 6.72 -2.94 4.37
C ALA A 29 5.54 -1.97 4.35
N LEU A 30 4.49 -2.36 3.65
CA LEU A 30 3.22 -1.65 3.61
C LEU A 30 2.11 -2.64 3.98
N ASP A 31 1.47 -2.40 5.12
CA ASP A 31 0.29 -3.13 5.54
C ASP A 31 -0.95 -2.30 5.20
N LEU A 32 -1.92 -2.90 4.51
CA LEU A 32 -3.18 -2.25 4.13
C LEU A 32 -4.37 -3.09 4.62
N ASN A 33 -5.36 -2.40 5.17
CA ASN A 33 -6.64 -2.96 5.55
C ASN A 33 -7.75 -2.12 4.91
N PHE A 34 -8.66 -2.76 4.18
CA PHE A 34 -9.68 -2.05 3.42
C PHE A 34 -10.93 -2.90 3.23
N ASP A 35 -12.06 -2.23 3.07
CA ASP A 35 -13.31 -2.82 2.61
C ASP A 35 -13.95 -1.94 1.53
N TYR A 36 -14.70 -2.57 0.65
CA TYR A 36 -15.28 -1.94 -0.54
C TYR A 36 -16.80 -1.78 -0.40
N ARG A 37 -17.34 -0.78 -1.09
CA ARG A 37 -18.79 -0.57 -1.20
C ARG A 37 -19.44 -1.78 -1.88
N ALA A 38 -20.58 -2.23 -1.37
CA ALA A 38 -21.37 -3.28 -2.02
C ALA A 38 -21.70 -2.85 -3.46
N GLY A 39 -21.42 -3.73 -4.43
CA GLY A 39 -21.52 -3.43 -5.87
C GLY A 39 -20.19 -3.06 -6.55
N LEU A 40 -19.08 -2.88 -5.82
CA LEU A 40 -17.75 -2.56 -6.36
C LEU A 40 -16.90 -3.79 -6.77
N LEU A 41 -17.56 -4.88 -7.20
CA LEU A 41 -17.00 -6.03 -7.97
C LEU A 41 -16.66 -7.31 -7.18
N ASP A 42 -17.31 -8.39 -7.63
CA ASP A 42 -17.11 -9.81 -7.30
C ASP A 42 -15.75 -10.42 -7.71
N GLY A 43 -14.66 -9.64 -7.81
CA GLY A 43 -13.31 -10.24 -7.89
C GLY A 43 -12.21 -9.42 -8.55
N ALA A 44 -12.54 -8.56 -9.52
CA ALA A 44 -11.52 -7.78 -10.24
C ALA A 44 -10.84 -6.72 -9.38
N PHE A 45 -11.60 -6.10 -8.45
CA PHE A 45 -11.06 -5.06 -7.57
C PHE A 45 -10.04 -5.63 -6.57
N ARG A 46 -10.33 -6.78 -5.96
CA ARG A 46 -9.39 -7.48 -5.05
C ARG A 46 -8.08 -7.86 -5.74
N LEU A 47 -8.16 -8.38 -6.98
CA LEU A 47 -7.00 -8.73 -7.80
C LEU A 47 -6.16 -7.51 -8.21
N GLY A 48 -6.80 -6.38 -8.50
CA GLY A 48 -6.09 -5.13 -8.81
C GLY A 48 -5.42 -4.53 -7.57
N PHE A 49 -6.05 -4.61 -6.41
CA PHE A 49 -5.59 -3.94 -5.21
C PHE A 49 -4.28 -4.50 -4.67
N GLU A 50 -4.11 -5.83 -4.67
CA GLU A 50 -2.83 -6.45 -4.26
C GLU A 50 -1.68 -5.99 -5.17
N ARG A 51 -1.92 -5.88 -6.48
CA ARG A 51 -0.93 -5.37 -7.43
C ARG A 51 -0.59 -3.91 -7.16
N LEU A 52 -1.60 -3.09 -6.85
CA LEU A 52 -1.39 -1.69 -6.48
C LEU A 52 -0.53 -1.56 -5.22
N ALA A 53 -0.80 -2.37 -4.18
CA ALA A 53 -0.02 -2.37 -2.94
C ALA A 53 1.46 -2.70 -3.19
N ASN A 54 1.73 -3.73 -3.99
CA ASN A 54 3.11 -4.08 -4.37
C ASN A 54 3.79 -2.96 -5.16
N GLN A 55 3.07 -2.36 -6.10
CA GLN A 55 3.60 -1.25 -6.90
C GLN A 55 3.93 -0.02 -6.04
N LEU A 56 3.16 0.27 -4.98
CA LEU A 56 3.48 1.35 -4.05
C LEU A 56 4.82 1.10 -3.33
N VAL A 57 5.09 -0.14 -2.91
CA VAL A 57 6.38 -0.49 -2.29
C VAL A 57 7.52 -0.37 -3.30
N ASP A 58 7.35 -0.89 -4.51
CA ASP A 58 8.35 -0.79 -5.58
C ASP A 58 8.66 0.66 -5.94
N ASP A 59 7.62 1.49 -6.05
CA ASP A 59 7.73 2.91 -6.34
C ASP A 59 8.46 3.66 -5.21
N PHE A 60 8.16 3.33 -3.95
CA PHE A 60 8.88 3.88 -2.80
C PHE A 60 10.37 3.56 -2.87
N VAL A 61 10.73 2.28 -3.08
CA VAL A 61 12.14 1.85 -3.20
C VAL A 61 12.83 2.53 -4.38
N ARG A 62 12.14 2.65 -5.52
CA ARG A 62 12.67 3.31 -6.71
C ARG A 62 12.98 4.79 -6.45
N VAL A 63 12.10 5.51 -5.74
CA VAL A 63 12.32 6.91 -5.40
C VAL A 63 13.44 7.04 -4.36
N ALA A 64 13.47 6.19 -3.32
CA ALA A 64 14.53 6.21 -2.32
C ALA A 64 15.92 6.10 -2.95
N ARG A 65 16.10 5.20 -3.93
CA ARG A 65 17.36 5.05 -4.68
C ARG A 65 17.75 6.24 -5.57
N ARG A 66 16.82 7.16 -5.86
CA ARG A 66 17.10 8.39 -6.61
C ARG A 66 17.53 9.54 -5.71
N VAL A 67 17.26 9.43 -4.41
CA VAL A 67 17.52 10.48 -3.41
C VAL A 67 18.82 10.18 -2.63
N ASP A 68 19.62 9.22 -3.11
CA ASP A 68 21.02 9.04 -2.70
C ASP A 68 21.94 10.10 -3.33
#